data_AF-A0A354ICX5-F1
#
_entry.id   AF-A0A354ICX5-F1
#
_cell.length_a   1.000
_cell.length_b   1.000
_cell.length_c   1.000
_cell.angle_alpha   90.00
_cell.angle_beta   90.00
_cell.angle_gamma   90.00
#
_symmetry.space_group_name_H-M   'P 1'
#
loop_
_entity.id
_entity.type
_entity.pdbx_description
1 polymer ?
#
loop_
_entity_poly.entity_id
_entity_poly.type
_entity_poly.pdbx_seq_one_letter_code
_entity_poly.pdbx_strand_id
1 'polypeptide(L)'
;MADFKVSTGRLRSDAESIEGYVKQIRSLLNELTSYAGELSSMWKGPASESFNRAVNDDLEALTTMAANLDRVHWYGNTAKDKYERCETQVSDVVAGMR
;
A
#
# COMPACT_ATOMS: atom_id res chain seq x y z
N MET A 1 -24.92 23.73 -8.96
CA MET A 1 -24.74 22.37 -8.41
C MET A 1 -23.26 22.22 -8.15
N ALA A 2 -22.86 22.09 -6.88
CA ALA A 2 -21.45 21.95 -6.54
C ALA A 2 -20.96 20.61 -7.09
N ASP A 3 -20.08 20.68 -8.09
CA ASP A 3 -19.53 19.54 -8.79
C ASP A 3 -18.60 18.80 -7.81
N PHE A 4 -19.09 17.75 -7.14
CA PHE A 4 -18.24 16.85 -6.37
C PHE A 4 -17.49 15.94 -7.35
N LYS A 5 -16.70 16.58 -8.22
CA LYS A 5 -15.89 15.89 -9.21
C LYS A 5 -14.70 15.28 -8.47
N VAL A 6 -14.85 14.02 -8.08
CA VAL A 6 -13.71 13.25 -7.60
C VAL A 6 -12.67 13.25 -8.70
N SER A 7 -11.51 13.82 -8.41
CA SER A 7 -10.39 13.84 -9.35
C SER A 7 -9.82 12.42 -9.45
N THR A 8 -10.34 11.64 -10.38
CA THR A 8 -9.84 10.29 -10.73
C THR A 8 -8.34 10.32 -11.05
N GLY A 9 -7.86 11.43 -11.61
CA GLY A 9 -6.44 11.68 -11.84
C GLY A 9 -5.60 11.75 -10.56
N ARG A 10 -6.06 12.50 -9.53
CA ARG A 10 -5.39 12.54 -8.21
C ARG A 10 -5.45 11.19 -7.51
N LEU A 11 -6.63 10.54 -7.54
CA LEU A 11 -6.82 9.22 -6.93
C LEU A 11 -5.85 8.17 -7.51
N ARG A 12 -5.62 8.22 -8.83
CA ARG A 12 -4.62 7.37 -9.50
C ARG A 12 -3.20 7.72 -9.07
N SER A 13 -2.83 8.99 -9.08
CA SER A 13 -1.47 9.43 -8.70
C SER A 13 -1.13 9.03 -7.25
N ASP A 14 -2.09 9.16 -6.34
CA ASP A 14 -1.92 8.78 -4.94
C ASP A 14 -1.80 7.26 -4.81
N ALA A 15 -2.63 6.50 -5.53
CA ALA A 15 -2.56 5.04 -5.59
C ALA A 15 -1.18 4.56 -6.11
N GLU A 16 -0.70 5.10 -7.23
CA GLU A 16 0.62 4.78 -7.80
C GLU A 16 1.76 5.13 -6.82
N SER A 17 1.64 6.24 -6.09
CA SER A 17 2.62 6.63 -5.07
C SER A 17 2.65 5.64 -3.90
N ILE A 18 1.46 5.22 -3.42
CA ILE A 18 1.33 4.21 -2.37
C ILE A 18 1.96 2.89 -2.82
N GLU A 19 1.70 2.45 -4.06
CA GLU A 19 2.31 1.23 -4.61
C GLU A 19 3.85 1.34 -4.61
N GLY A 20 4.39 2.49 -5.01
CA GLY A 20 5.83 2.77 -4.98
C GLY A 20 6.42 2.69 -3.56
N TYR A 21 5.74 3.24 -2.56
CA TYR A 21 6.18 3.15 -1.16
C TYR A 21 6.08 1.72 -0.62
N VAL A 22 5.03 0.97 -0.93
CA VAL A 22 4.90 -0.43 -0.52
C VAL A 22 6.03 -1.29 -1.08
N LYS A 23 6.40 -1.10 -2.35
CA LYS A 23 7.55 -1.80 -2.96
C LYS A 23 8.85 -1.52 -2.20
N GLN A 24 9.09 -0.27 -1.83
CA GLN A 24 10.28 0.13 -1.05
C GLN A 24 10.27 -0.50 0.35
N ILE A 25 9.13 -0.46 1.06
CA ILE A 25 8.97 -1.07 2.39
C ILE A 25 9.28 -2.56 2.33
N ARG A 26 8.76 -3.28 1.32
CA ARG A 26 9.03 -4.72 1.15
C ARG A 26 10.50 -5.01 0.86
N SER A 27 11.19 -4.18 0.08
CA SER A 27 12.63 -4.31 -0.15
C SER A 27 13.41 -4.18 1.16
N LEU A 28 13.14 -3.12 1.92
CA LEU A 28 13.79 -2.86 3.21
C LEU A 28 13.49 -3.96 4.24
N LEU A 29 12.27 -4.50 4.26
CA LEU A 29 11.89 -5.65 5.09
C LEU A 29 12.75 -6.88 4.79
N ASN A 30 12.98 -7.19 3.51
CA ASN A 30 13.81 -8.32 3.11
C ASN A 30 15.27 -8.13 3.54
N GLU A 31 15.82 -6.92 3.35
CA GLU A 31 17.17 -6.56 3.80
C GLU A 31 17.32 -6.68 5.32
N LEU A 32 16.39 -6.10 6.08
CA LEU A 32 16.38 -6.17 7.53
C LEU A 32 16.28 -7.60 8.04
N THR A 33 15.44 -8.42 7.41
CA THR A 33 15.32 -9.85 7.75
C THR A 33 16.65 -10.59 7.51
N SER A 34 17.34 -10.30 6.41
CA SER A 34 18.64 -10.89 6.10
C SER A 34 19.68 -10.49 7.15
N TYR A 35 19.81 -9.19 7.44
CA TYR A 35 20.77 -8.68 8.42
C TYR A 35 20.48 -9.18 9.84
N ALA A 36 19.20 -9.26 10.24
CA ALA A 36 18.80 -9.82 11.51
C ALA A 36 19.19 -11.30 11.61
N GLY A 37 18.99 -12.07 10.54
CA GLY A 37 19.40 -13.47 10.44
C GLY A 37 20.91 -13.63 10.62
N GLU A 38 21.71 -12.85 9.89
CA GLU A 38 23.17 -12.85 10.00
C GLU A 38 23.63 -12.51 11.43
N LEU A 39 23.11 -11.42 12.00
CA LEU A 39 23.48 -10.98 13.36
C LEU A 39 23.10 -12.04 14.40
N SER A 40 21.91 -12.64 14.30
CA SER A 40 21.45 -13.70 15.20
C SER A 40 22.32 -14.97 15.15
N SER A 41 22.99 -15.21 14.01
CA SER A 41 23.89 -16.36 13.83
C SER A 41 25.22 -16.17 14.56
N MET A 42 25.70 -14.92 14.62
CA MET A 42 27.00 -14.55 15.19
C MET A 42 26.94 -14.17 16.67
N TRP A 43 25.78 -13.72 17.15
CA TRP A 43 25.60 -13.23 18.51
C TRP A 43 24.62 -14.12 19.29
N LYS A 44 25.12 -14.84 20.30
CA LYS A 44 24.30 -15.71 21.17
C LYS A 44 24.28 -15.18 22.61
N GLY A 45 23.19 -15.46 23.32
CA GLY A 45 22.99 -15.11 24.73
C GLY A 45 21.67 -14.35 24.98
N PRO A 46 21.31 -14.11 26.25
CA PRO A 46 20.00 -13.57 26.62
C PRO A 46 19.66 -12.21 25.99
N ALA A 47 20.68 -11.36 25.78
CA ALA A 47 20.51 -10.06 25.10
C ALA A 47 20.25 -10.20 23.59
N SER A 48 20.82 -11.22 22.95
CA SER A 48 20.53 -11.53 21.55
C SER A 48 19.10 -12.06 21.40
N GLU A 49 18.64 -12.90 22.33
CA GLU A 49 17.26 -13.41 22.33
C GLU A 49 16.22 -12.29 22.47
N SER A 50 16.44 -11.32 23.36
CA SER A 50 15.55 -10.17 23.50
C SER A 50 15.57 -9.25 22.28
N PHE A 51 16.75 -9.01 21.70
CA PHE A 51 16.90 -8.24 20.46
C PHE A 51 16.17 -8.93 19.29
N ASN A 52 16.39 -10.23 19.08
CA ASN A 52 15.76 -10.98 18.00
C ASN A 52 14.24 -10.99 18.14
N ARG A 53 13.71 -11.05 19.37
CA ARG A 53 12.28 -10.93 19.61
C ARG A 53 11.75 -9.57 19.16
N ALA A 54 12.38 -8.48 19.61
CA ALA A 54 11.97 -7.13 19.24
C ALA A 54 12.02 -6.92 17.72
N VAL A 55 13.09 -7.37 17.06
CA VAL A 55 13.21 -7.27 15.60
C VAL A 55 12.12 -8.07 14.88
N ASN A 56 11.81 -9.28 15.34
CA ASN A 56 10.75 -10.09 14.74
C ASN A 56 9.37 -9.43 14.90
N ASP A 57 9.08 -8.87 16.08
CA ASP A 57 7.84 -8.13 16.35
C ASP A 57 7.73 -6.91 15.42
N ASP A 58 8.82 -6.17 15.22
CA ASP A 58 8.89 -5.03 14.30
C ASP A 58 8.70 -5.45 12.83
N LEU A 59 9.32 -6.55 12.41
CA LEU A 59 9.16 -7.10 11.05
C LEU A 59 7.71 -7.53 10.78
N GLU A 60 7.03 -8.11 11.76
CA GLU A 60 5.61 -8.48 11.65
C GLU A 60 4.70 -7.24 11.55
N ALA A 61 4.97 -6.23 12.39
CA ALA A 61 4.23 -4.95 12.35
C ALA A 61 4.39 -4.24 11.00
N LEU A 62 5.62 -4.18 10.48
CA LEU A 62 5.92 -3.58 9.17
C LEU A 62 5.29 -4.38 8.02
N THR A 63 5.26 -5.71 8.11
CA THR A 63 4.59 -6.56 7.12
C THR A 63 3.08 -6.30 7.10
N THR A 64 2.47 -6.16 8.29
CA THR A 64 1.04 -5.82 8.43
C THR A 64 0.75 -4.42 7.87
N MET A 65 1.62 -3.45 8.13
CA MET A 65 1.50 -2.10 7.59
C MET A 65 1.55 -2.11 6.06
N ALA A 66 2.51 -2.84 5.46
CA ALA A 66 2.62 -2.95 4.00
C ALA A 66 1.34 -3.54 3.40
N ALA A 67 0.80 -4.62 3.99
CA ALA A 67 -0.46 -5.23 3.54
C ALA A 67 -1.67 -4.28 3.66
N ASN A 68 -1.72 -3.42 4.67
CA ASN A 68 -2.77 -2.42 4.80
C ASN A 68 -2.66 -1.34 3.71
N LEU A 69 -1.44 -0.91 3.37
CA LEU A 69 -1.21 0.05 2.29
C LEU A 69 -1.58 -0.55 0.91
N ASP A 70 -1.33 -1.84 0.68
CA ASP A 70 -1.82 -2.53 -0.53
C ASP A 70 -3.35 -2.46 -0.65
N ARG A 71 -4.08 -2.59 0.47
CA ARG A 71 -5.54 -2.46 0.46
C ARG A 71 -5.96 -1.04 0.11
N VAL A 72 -5.28 -0.01 0.63
CA VAL A 72 -5.57 1.38 0.28
C VAL A 72 -5.35 1.63 -1.22
N HIS A 73 -4.24 1.13 -1.77
CA HIS A 73 -3.98 1.17 -3.22
C HIS A 73 -5.10 0.49 -4.02
N TRP A 74 -5.54 -0.70 -3.61
CA TRP A 74 -6.65 -1.42 -4.25
C TRP A 74 -7.97 -0.64 -4.21
N TYR A 75 -8.31 -0.05 -3.06
CA TYR A 75 -9.49 0.80 -2.93
C TYR A 75 -9.42 2.02 -3.83
N GLY A 76 -8.25 2.67 -3.94
CA GLY A 76 -8.02 3.80 -4.83
C GLY A 76 -8.30 3.45 -6.30
N ASN A 77 -7.74 2.35 -6.79
CA ASN A 77 -7.99 1.88 -8.16
C ASN A 77 -9.46 1.49 -8.38
N THR A 78 -10.08 0.79 -7.43
CA THR A 78 -11.49 0.38 -7.53
C THR A 78 -12.44 1.59 -7.54
N ALA A 79 -12.15 2.60 -6.72
CA ALA A 79 -12.95 3.82 -6.68
C ALA A 79 -12.81 4.60 -8.00
N LYS A 80 -11.59 4.70 -8.56
CA LYS A 80 -11.35 5.30 -9.88
C LYS A 80 -12.23 4.64 -10.95
N ASP A 81 -12.18 3.32 -11.06
CA ASP A 81 -12.94 2.57 -12.07
C ASP A 81 -14.45 2.79 -11.95
N LYS A 82 -14.96 2.90 -10.71
CA LYS A 82 -16.37 3.20 -10.46
C LYS A 82 -16.77 4.60 -10.93
N TYR A 83 -15.92 5.60 -10.68
CA TYR A 83 -16.17 6.97 -11.13
C TYR A 83 -16.15 7.08 -12.66
N GLU A 84 -15.15 6.49 -13.32
CA GLU A 84 -15.05 6.52 -14.79
C GLU A 84 -16.23 5.84 -15.47
N ARG A 85 -16.70 4.71 -14.93
CA ARG A 85 -17.92 4.03 -15.41
C ARG A 85 -19.17 4.89 -15.25
N CYS A 86 -19.32 5.55 -14.10
CA CYS A 86 -20.44 6.44 -13.84
C CYS A 86 -20.45 7.62 -14.82
N GLU A 87 -19.31 8.27 -15.04
CA GLU A 87 -19.18 9.37 -16.01
C GLU A 87 -19.53 8.92 -17.44
N THR A 88 -19.09 7.72 -17.83
CA THR A 88 -19.44 7.15 -19.15
C THR A 88 -20.94 6.90 -19.29
N GLN A 89 -21.57 6.25 -18.30
CA GLN A 89 -23.01 5.98 -18.31
C GLN A 89 -23.84 7.26 -18.37
N VAL A 90 -23.46 8.29 -17.61
CA VAL A 90 -24.14 9.59 -17.65
C VAL A 90 -23.99 10.24 -19.03
N SER A 91 -22.79 10.19 -19.61
CA SER A 91 -22.52 10.70 -20.95
C SER A 91 -23.40 10.03 -22.01
N ASP A 92 -23.53 8.70 -21.96
CA ASP A 92 -24.35 7.92 -22.90
C ASP A 92 -25.84 8.27 -22.80
N VAL A 93 -26.36 8.40 -21.57
CA VAL A 93 -27.75 8.81 -21.32
C VAL A 93 -28.00 10.22 -21.85
N VAL A 94 -27.08 11.16 -21.62
CA VAL A 94 -27.19 12.52 -22.14
C VAL A 94 -27.13 12.56 -23.66
N ALA A 95 -26.28 11.73 -24.29
CA ALA A 95 -26.19 11.62 -25.74
C ALA A 95 -27.48 11.05 -26.36
N GLY A 96 -28.12 10.07 -25.72
CA GLY A 96 -29.37 9.47 -26.20
C GLY A 96 -30.62 10.34 -26.02
N MET A 97 -30.54 11.42 -25.24
CA MET A 97 -31.62 12.43 -25.12
C MET A 97 -31.53 13.55 -26.18
N ARG A 98 -30.43 13.60 -26.94
CA ARG A 98 -30.24 14.51 -28.07
C ARG A 98 -30.67 13.85 -29.38
#